data_AF-J7LEL6-F1
#
_entry.id   AF-J7LEL6-F1
#
_cell.length_a   1.000
_cell.length_b   1.000
_cell.length_c   1.000
_cell.angle_alpha   90.00
_cell.angle_beta   90.00
_cell.angle_gamma   90.00
#
_symmetry.space_group_name_H-M   'P 1'
#
loop_
_entity.id
_entity.type
_entity.pdbx_description
1 polymer ?
#
loop_
_entity_poly.entity_id
_entity_poly.type
_entity_poly.pdbx_seq_one_letter_code
_entity_poly.pdbx_strand_id
1 'polypeptide(L)'
;MSHSHSDRRGRGGPGTALLAGACCLGAVTYAVFVGPSMLPPQDVEAANASSPEVLGSVIEPSAEEPETRAPVGSLRVQVIDRHHAWVQTLECEGDPEGDPQACAALAEAAEGTAGDPTASVPPEDEEEIDPEDDPGADTLFAEVRDGTVCTDKVYGPQQAVIEGTWEGREIDTTLSRRGSCEEARWQRLTSVTDRFENE
;
A
#
# COMPACT_ATOMS: atom_id res chain seq x y z
N MET A 1 45.99 -31.72 -14.14
CA MET A 1 46.15 -31.17 -15.49
C MET A 1 45.35 -29.89 -15.52
N SER A 2 46.03 -28.73 -15.59
CA SER A 2 45.41 -27.42 -15.43
C SER A 2 45.07 -26.86 -16.81
N HIS A 3 43.79 -26.59 -17.08
CA HIS A 3 43.35 -25.98 -18.33
C HIS A 3 43.46 -24.46 -18.20
N SER A 4 44.40 -23.87 -18.94
CA SER A 4 44.49 -22.44 -19.15
C SER A 4 43.37 -21.98 -20.09
N HIS A 5 42.42 -21.22 -19.57
CA HIS A 5 41.49 -20.45 -20.40
C HIS A 5 42.25 -19.24 -20.97
N SER A 6 42.33 -19.18 -22.30
CA SER A 6 42.89 -18.02 -23.00
C SER A 6 41.81 -16.96 -23.20
N ASP A 7 42.10 -15.76 -22.73
CA ASP A 7 41.31 -14.54 -22.91
C ASP A 7 41.22 -14.19 -24.41
N ARG A 8 40.04 -14.38 -25.02
CA ARG A 8 39.74 -13.80 -26.33
C ARG A 8 39.30 -12.36 -26.14
N ARG A 9 40.27 -11.45 -26.11
CA ARG A 9 40.02 -10.01 -26.19
C ARG A 9 39.67 -9.66 -27.65
N GLY A 10 38.39 -9.81 -27.99
CA GLY A 10 37.85 -9.51 -29.30
C GLY A 10 37.97 -8.02 -29.61
N ARG A 11 38.77 -7.69 -30.62
CA ARG A 11 38.88 -6.34 -31.15
C ARG A 11 37.57 -6.00 -31.87
N GLY A 12 36.75 -5.17 -31.25
CA GLY A 12 35.45 -4.76 -31.80
C GLY A 12 35.58 -4.21 -33.22
N GLY A 13 34.76 -4.73 -34.13
CA GLY A 13 34.68 -4.24 -35.50
C GLY A 13 34.09 -2.81 -35.56
N PRO A 14 34.23 -2.11 -36.69
CA PRO A 14 33.73 -0.74 -36.85
C PRO A 14 32.22 -0.60 -36.55
N GLY A 15 31.45 -1.69 -36.68
CA GLY A 15 30.03 -1.73 -36.30
C GLY A 15 29.77 -1.56 -34.79
N THR A 16 30.65 -2.08 -33.93
CA THR A 16 30.50 -1.92 -32.46
C THR A 16 30.80 -0.50 -31.97
N ALA A 17 31.68 0.23 -32.68
CA ALA A 17 31.97 1.63 -32.36
C ALA A 17 30.78 2.55 -32.71
N LEU A 18 30.07 2.27 -33.81
CA LEU A 18 28.87 3.01 -34.20
C LEU A 18 27.70 2.78 -33.23
N LEU A 19 27.50 1.54 -32.78
CA LEU A 19 26.46 1.21 -31.79
C LEU A 19 26.73 1.86 -30.41
N ALA A 20 27.98 1.86 -29.96
CA ALA A 20 28.36 2.54 -28.71
C ALA A 20 28.16 4.07 -28.80
N GLY A 21 28.47 4.68 -29.94
CA GLY A 21 28.25 6.10 -30.18
C GLY A 21 26.77 6.50 -30.15
N ALA A 22 25.89 5.67 -30.71
CA ALA A 22 24.45 5.92 -30.71
C ALA A 22 23.82 5.86 -29.30
N CYS A 23 24.28 4.93 -28.44
CA CYS A 23 23.81 4.85 -27.04
C CYS A 23 24.21 6.10 -26.22
N CYS A 24 25.45 6.57 -26.35
CA CYS A 24 25.91 7.73 -25.58
C CYS A 24 25.20 9.03 -25.97
N LEU A 25 24.86 9.21 -27.26
CA LEU A 25 24.08 10.37 -27.72
C LEU A 25 22.65 10.38 -27.20
N GLY A 26 22.01 9.21 -27.08
CA GLY A 26 20.68 9.07 -26.49
C GLY A 26 20.62 9.48 -25.02
N ALA A 27 21.62 9.08 -24.22
CA ALA A 27 21.67 9.43 -22.80
C ALA A 27 21.85 10.95 -22.55
N VAL A 28 22.69 11.61 -23.35
CA VAL A 28 22.92 13.07 -23.24
C VAL A 28 21.68 13.86 -23.65
N THR A 29 20.99 13.46 -24.72
CA THR A 29 19.76 14.14 -25.16
C THR A 29 18.62 13.97 -24.15
N TYR A 30 18.46 12.79 -23.54
CA TYR A 30 17.49 12.57 -22.47
C TYR A 30 17.77 13.44 -21.23
N ALA A 31 19.03 13.54 -20.80
CA ALA A 31 19.41 14.36 -19.66
C ALA A 31 19.15 15.87 -19.89
N VAL A 32 19.35 16.37 -21.11
CA VAL A 32 19.13 17.79 -21.45
C VAL A 32 17.64 18.13 -21.58
N PHE A 33 16.82 17.24 -22.16
CA PHE A 33 15.40 17.54 -22.38
C PHE A 33 14.49 17.21 -21.19
N VAL A 34 14.81 16.18 -20.41
CA VAL A 34 13.97 15.73 -19.29
C VAL A 34 14.48 16.24 -17.94
N GLY A 35 15.80 16.45 -17.81
CA GLY A 35 16.45 16.93 -16.58
C GLY A 35 15.91 18.25 -15.99
N PRO A 36 15.50 19.26 -16.79
CA PRO A 36 14.99 20.52 -16.24
C PRO A 36 13.66 20.41 -15.49
N SER A 37 12.94 19.27 -15.61
CA SER A 37 11.66 19.06 -14.93
C SER A 37 11.80 18.55 -13.49
N MET A 38 13.02 18.22 -13.04
CA MET A 38 13.31 17.81 -11.65
C MET A 38 14.14 18.84 -10.88
N LEU A 39 14.41 20.02 -11.46
CA LEU A 39 15.02 21.13 -10.74
C LEU A 39 13.92 21.87 -9.96
N PRO A 40 14.04 22.04 -8.63
CA PRO A 40 13.10 22.87 -7.89
C PRO A 40 13.16 24.32 -8.41
N PRO A 41 12.04 25.06 -8.40
CA PRO A 41 12.04 26.45 -8.82
C PRO A 41 13.06 27.21 -7.98
N GLN A 42 14.01 27.87 -8.65
CA GLN A 42 14.86 28.85 -8.02
C GLN A 42 13.96 30.03 -7.64
N ASP A 43 13.72 30.18 -6.34
CA ASP A 43 12.96 31.29 -5.79
C ASP A 43 13.44 32.61 -6.35
N VAL A 44 12.48 33.40 -6.80
CA VAL A 44 12.62 34.83 -7.03
C VAL A 44 13.26 35.47 -5.80
N GLU A 45 14.37 36.15 -6.04
CA GLU A 45 15.12 36.99 -5.13
C GLU A 45 14.19 38.04 -4.49
N ALA A 46 13.52 37.66 -3.40
CA ALA A 46 12.91 38.61 -2.48
C ALA A 46 14.05 39.18 -1.63
N ALA A 47 14.54 40.34 -2.06
CA ALA A 47 15.45 41.15 -1.28
C ALA A 47 14.87 41.42 0.12
N ASN A 48 15.42 40.78 1.14
CA ASN A 48 15.36 41.29 2.50
C ASN A 48 16.78 41.33 3.06
N ALA A 49 17.21 42.57 3.31
CA ALA A 49 18.48 42.92 3.88
C ALA A 49 18.62 42.39 5.32
N SER A 50 19.86 42.08 5.65
CA SER A 50 20.33 41.55 6.92
C SER A 50 19.94 42.37 8.15
N SER A 51 19.76 41.70 9.27
CA SER A 51 20.22 42.18 10.57
C SER A 51 20.79 41.01 11.37
N PRO A 52 21.98 41.15 11.97
CA PRO A 52 22.56 40.12 12.80
C PRO A 52 22.05 40.25 14.24
N GLU A 53 22.16 39.15 14.97
CA GLU A 53 22.09 39.00 16.43
C GLU A 53 20.77 38.50 17.05
N VAL A 54 20.99 37.49 17.90
CA VAL A 54 20.19 36.98 19.02
C VAL A 54 18.91 36.21 18.67
N LEU A 55 18.98 34.88 18.85
CA LEU A 55 18.20 34.11 19.85
C LEU A 55 17.98 32.67 19.37
N GLY A 56 18.31 31.74 20.27
CA GLY A 56 17.71 30.41 20.29
C GLY A 56 18.24 29.46 19.23
N SER A 57 18.91 28.40 19.68
CA SER A 57 18.66 27.10 19.09
C SER A 57 17.13 26.89 19.16
N VAL A 58 16.41 27.27 18.11
CA VAL A 58 15.11 26.70 17.83
C VAL A 58 15.43 25.26 17.53
N ILE A 59 15.41 24.45 18.59
CA ILE A 59 15.02 23.06 18.47
C ILE A 59 13.65 23.19 17.84
N GLU A 60 13.58 23.05 16.51
CA GLU A 60 12.33 22.64 15.90
C GLU A 60 11.89 21.47 16.77
N PRO A 61 10.75 21.53 17.47
CA PRO A 61 10.20 20.31 18.01
C PRO A 61 10.13 19.43 16.77
N SER A 62 10.94 18.37 16.72
CA SER A 62 10.69 17.29 15.78
C SER A 62 9.20 17.11 15.89
N ALA A 63 8.46 17.40 14.82
CA ALA A 63 7.09 16.96 14.77
C ALA A 63 7.23 15.48 15.07
N GLU A 64 6.82 15.08 16.27
CA GLU A 64 6.70 13.69 16.63
C GLU A 64 5.74 13.21 15.55
N GLU A 65 6.30 12.60 14.49
CA GLU A 65 5.52 11.92 13.48
C GLU A 65 4.59 11.06 14.33
N PRO A 66 3.27 11.28 14.27
CA PRO A 66 2.37 10.52 15.11
C PRO A 66 2.76 9.08 14.87
N GLU A 67 3.30 8.41 15.89
CA GLU A 67 3.79 7.05 15.72
C GLU A 67 2.56 6.25 15.31
N THR A 68 2.43 5.98 14.01
CA THR A 68 1.28 5.27 13.48
C THR A 68 1.32 3.92 14.14
N ARG A 69 0.38 3.70 15.08
CA ARG A 69 0.36 2.48 15.86
C ARG A 69 0.19 1.33 14.88
N ALA A 70 1.15 0.42 14.85
CA ALA A 70 1.04 -0.77 14.04
C ALA A 70 -0.16 -1.60 14.53
N PRO A 71 -0.90 -2.25 13.62
CA PRO A 71 -2.12 -2.93 13.98
C PRO A 71 -1.85 -4.19 14.82
N VAL A 72 -2.81 -4.55 15.66
CA VAL A 72 -2.79 -5.74 16.51
C VAL A 72 -4.01 -6.62 16.21
N GLY A 73 -3.78 -7.90 15.96
CA GLY A 73 -4.86 -8.82 15.65
C GLY A 73 -4.42 -10.25 15.34
N SER A 74 -5.39 -11.16 15.35
CA SER A 74 -5.23 -12.56 14.91
C SER A 74 -6.40 -12.89 14.00
N LEU A 75 -6.12 -13.16 12.72
CA LEU A 75 -7.13 -13.49 11.72
C LEU A 75 -6.84 -14.86 11.11
N ARG A 76 -7.85 -15.74 11.09
CA ARG A 76 -7.88 -16.93 10.24
C ARG A 76 -8.60 -16.56 8.95
N VAL A 77 -7.90 -16.72 7.83
CA VAL A 77 -8.44 -16.47 6.49
C VAL A 77 -8.47 -17.76 5.70
N GLN A 78 -9.65 -18.18 5.29
CA GLN A 78 -9.87 -19.31 4.40
C GLN A 78 -10.35 -18.81 3.05
N VAL A 79 -9.66 -19.18 1.97
CA VAL A 79 -10.09 -18.86 0.60
C VAL A 79 -10.33 -20.14 -0.19
N ILE A 80 -11.47 -20.19 -0.89
CA ILE A 80 -11.92 -21.32 -1.68
C ILE A 80 -12.18 -20.86 -3.12
N ASP A 81 -11.63 -21.59 -4.08
CA ASP A 81 -11.85 -21.52 -5.53
C ASP A 81 -12.38 -22.89 -6.02
N ARG A 82 -12.72 -23.01 -7.32
CA ARG A 82 -13.15 -24.26 -7.96
C ARG A 82 -12.17 -25.41 -7.78
N HIS A 83 -10.87 -25.11 -7.75
CA HIS A 83 -9.81 -26.14 -7.79
C HIS A 83 -8.93 -26.16 -6.54
N HIS A 84 -8.98 -25.10 -5.72
CA HIS A 84 -8.06 -24.92 -4.61
C HIS A 84 -8.81 -24.40 -3.39
N ALA A 85 -8.37 -24.81 -2.21
CA ALA A 85 -8.75 -24.20 -0.96
C ALA A 85 -7.49 -24.08 -0.10
N TRP A 86 -7.32 -22.95 0.55
CA TRP A 86 -6.21 -22.74 1.48
C TRP A 86 -6.68 -21.95 2.69
N VAL A 87 -5.93 -22.10 3.77
CA VAL A 87 -6.15 -21.42 5.04
C VAL A 87 -4.82 -20.80 5.46
N GLN A 88 -4.87 -19.57 5.95
CA GLN A 88 -3.74 -18.92 6.61
C GLN A 88 -4.20 -18.30 7.92
N THR A 89 -3.25 -18.16 8.83
CA THR A 89 -3.40 -17.35 10.03
C THR A 89 -2.47 -16.16 9.88
N LEU A 90 -3.03 -14.96 10.06
CA LEU A 90 -2.31 -13.70 10.14
C LEU A 90 -2.27 -13.28 11.61
N GLU A 91 -1.08 -13.08 12.14
CA GLU A 91 -0.85 -12.53 13.48
C GLU A 91 -0.17 -11.18 13.30
N CYS A 92 -0.71 -10.14 13.94
CA CYS A 92 -0.14 -8.80 14.00
C CYS A 92 0.05 -8.47 15.48
N GLU A 93 1.29 -8.29 15.90
CA GLU A 93 1.68 -8.07 17.30
C GLU A 93 1.82 -6.57 17.62
N GLY A 94 1.73 -5.70 16.60
CA GLY A 94 1.98 -4.27 16.72
C GLY A 94 3.46 -3.91 16.60
N ASP A 95 4.26 -4.80 16.00
CA ASP A 95 5.67 -4.61 15.71
C ASP A 95 5.87 -4.53 14.18
N PRO A 96 5.99 -3.33 13.59
CA PRO A 96 6.05 -3.18 12.13
C PRO A 96 7.28 -3.85 11.49
N GLU A 97 8.34 -4.14 12.26
CA GLU A 97 9.53 -4.83 11.75
C GLU A 97 9.37 -6.36 11.79
N GLY A 98 8.61 -6.88 12.76
CA GLY A 98 8.36 -8.31 12.95
C GLY A 98 7.10 -8.83 12.26
N ASP A 99 6.11 -7.96 12.09
CA ASP A 99 4.79 -8.32 11.58
C ASP A 99 4.78 -8.62 10.08
N PRO A 100 3.91 -9.54 9.62
CA PRO A 100 3.71 -9.77 8.19
C PRO A 100 3.27 -8.49 7.47
N GLN A 101 3.77 -8.26 6.25
CA GLN A 101 3.41 -7.09 5.43
C GLN A 101 1.88 -6.91 5.23
N ALA A 102 1.12 -8.02 5.26
CA ALA A 102 -0.33 -7.98 5.17
C ALA A 102 -0.97 -7.18 6.33
N CYS A 103 -0.36 -7.13 7.51
CA CYS A 103 -0.83 -6.33 8.63
C CYS A 103 -0.85 -4.83 8.27
N ALA A 104 0.28 -4.29 7.80
CA ALA A 104 0.38 -2.90 7.37
C ALA A 104 -0.55 -2.59 6.19
N ALA A 105 -0.63 -3.50 5.21
CA ALA A 105 -1.53 -3.31 4.05
C ALA A 105 -3.02 -3.27 4.44
N LEU A 106 -3.44 -4.03 5.46
CA LEU A 106 -4.81 -3.95 5.98
C LEU A 106 -5.05 -2.62 6.71
N ALA A 107 -4.07 -2.14 7.49
CA ALA A 107 -4.18 -0.83 8.15
C ALA A 107 -4.32 0.31 7.12
N GLU A 108 -3.50 0.32 6.06
CA GLU A 108 -3.63 1.30 4.97
C GLU A 108 -5.00 1.22 4.27
N ALA A 109 -5.53 0.01 4.07
CA ALA A 109 -6.87 -0.19 3.49
C ALA A 109 -8.00 0.30 4.41
N ALA A 110 -7.81 0.20 5.74
CA ALA A 110 -8.74 0.74 6.73
C ALA A 110 -8.82 2.27 6.66
N GLU A 111 -7.67 2.94 6.61
CA GLU A 111 -7.58 4.41 6.45
C GLU A 111 -8.26 4.88 5.16
N GLY A 112 -8.05 4.14 4.05
CA GLY A 112 -8.70 4.43 2.78
C GLY A 112 -10.22 4.27 2.79
N THR A 113 -10.76 3.46 3.71
CA THR A 113 -12.21 3.22 3.85
C THR A 113 -12.87 4.26 4.75
N ALA A 114 -12.17 4.77 5.77
CA ALA A 114 -12.67 5.82 6.65
C ALA A 114 -13.00 7.14 5.92
N GLY A 115 -12.49 7.33 4.70
CA GLY A 115 -12.73 8.50 3.86
C GLY A 115 -14.01 8.47 3.00
N ASP A 116 -14.85 7.43 3.06
CA ASP A 116 -16.11 7.36 2.32
C ASP A 116 -17.29 7.91 3.16
N PRO A 117 -17.78 9.15 2.92
CA PRO A 117 -18.91 9.72 3.64
C PRO A 117 -20.25 8.99 3.38
N THR A 118 -20.28 7.95 2.55
CA THR A 118 -21.45 7.08 2.36
C THR A 118 -21.40 5.79 3.18
N ALA A 119 -20.25 5.41 3.73
CA ALA A 119 -20.08 4.21 4.55
C ALA A 119 -20.47 4.43 6.02
N SER A 120 -20.31 5.66 6.52
CA SER A 120 -20.50 6.02 7.93
C SER A 120 -21.35 7.27 8.09
N VAL A 121 -22.64 7.18 7.82
CA VAL A 121 -23.62 8.03 8.50
C VAL A 121 -24.45 7.08 9.36
N PRO A 122 -24.16 6.97 10.68
CA PRO A 122 -25.08 6.34 11.61
C PRO A 122 -26.44 7.04 11.52
N PRO A 123 -27.56 6.37 11.80
CA PRO A 123 -28.83 7.08 12.00
C PRO A 123 -28.61 8.24 12.99
N GLU A 124 -29.29 9.37 12.77
CA GLU A 124 -29.08 10.68 13.42
C GLU A 124 -29.34 10.72 14.95
N ASP A 125 -29.30 9.57 15.61
CA ASP A 125 -29.44 9.40 17.06
C ASP A 125 -28.07 9.01 17.65
N GLU A 126 -27.24 10.03 17.86
CA GLU A 126 -26.13 10.14 18.82
C GLU A 126 -25.66 8.83 19.50
N GLU A 127 -24.71 8.11 18.91
CA GLU A 127 -23.81 7.24 19.68
C GLU A 127 -22.48 8.00 19.87
N GLU A 128 -22.14 8.25 21.15
CA GLU A 128 -20.81 8.72 21.56
C GLU A 128 -19.78 7.74 21.01
N ILE A 129 -19.05 8.13 19.96
CA ILE A 129 -17.88 7.38 19.50
C ILE A 129 -16.83 7.56 20.60
N ASP A 130 -16.54 6.47 21.33
CA ASP A 130 -15.42 6.40 22.24
C ASP A 130 -14.14 6.66 21.43
N PRO A 131 -13.29 7.64 21.77
CA PRO A 131 -12.06 7.90 21.03
C PRO A 131 -11.05 6.73 21.06
N GLU A 132 -11.33 5.65 21.80
CA GLU A 132 -10.56 4.39 21.77
C GLU A 132 -11.01 3.41 20.66
N ASP A 133 -12.16 3.62 19.99
CA ASP A 133 -12.60 2.83 18.84
C ASP A 133 -12.00 3.40 17.54
N ASP A 134 -11.12 2.64 16.89
CA ASP A 134 -10.64 2.96 15.54
C ASP A 134 -11.75 2.68 14.51
N PRO A 135 -12.38 3.70 13.90
CA PRO A 135 -13.49 3.50 12.97
C PRO A 135 -13.02 2.88 11.64
N GLY A 136 -11.72 2.96 11.33
CA GLY A 136 -11.14 2.35 10.13
C GLY A 136 -11.30 0.83 10.16
N ALA A 137 -11.07 0.26 11.33
CA ALA A 137 -11.16 -1.15 11.56
C ALA A 137 -12.64 -1.65 11.40
N ASP A 138 -13.64 -0.87 11.84
CA ASP A 138 -15.08 -1.16 11.65
C ASP A 138 -15.48 -1.20 10.19
N THR A 139 -14.97 -0.26 9.42
CA THR A 139 -15.34 -0.13 8.02
C THR A 139 -14.61 -1.10 7.09
N LEU A 140 -13.41 -1.56 7.46
CA LEU A 140 -12.59 -2.46 6.65
C LEU A 140 -13.28 -3.80 6.39
N PHE A 141 -13.83 -4.43 7.43
CA PHE A 141 -14.48 -5.75 7.34
C PHE A 141 -16.00 -5.69 7.17
N ALA A 142 -16.60 -4.50 7.28
CA ALA A 142 -18.04 -4.30 7.18
C ALA A 142 -18.67 -4.96 5.94
N GLU A 143 -19.81 -5.60 6.15
CA GLU A 143 -20.61 -6.23 5.09
C GLU A 143 -21.33 -5.20 4.22
N VAL A 144 -21.74 -5.61 3.02
CA VAL A 144 -22.56 -4.75 2.16
C VAL A 144 -23.91 -4.54 2.82
N ARG A 145 -24.27 -3.28 3.06
CA ARG A 145 -25.56 -2.92 3.66
C ARG A 145 -26.72 -3.38 2.78
N ASP A 146 -27.80 -3.85 3.41
CA ASP A 146 -29.04 -4.16 2.72
C ASP A 146 -29.56 -2.96 1.91
N GLY A 147 -30.03 -3.23 0.70
CA GLY A 147 -30.53 -2.20 -0.21
C GLY A 147 -29.46 -1.39 -0.94
N THR A 148 -28.16 -1.67 -0.72
CA THR A 148 -27.09 -1.09 -1.55
C THR A 148 -27.30 -1.48 -3.01
N VAL A 149 -27.25 -0.51 -3.91
CA VAL A 149 -27.41 -0.76 -5.34
C VAL A 149 -26.11 -1.31 -5.90
N CYS A 150 -26.08 -2.62 -6.13
CA CYS A 150 -24.94 -3.35 -6.67
C CYS A 150 -25.30 -3.95 -8.04
N THR A 151 -24.29 -4.13 -8.89
CA THR A 151 -24.45 -4.94 -10.11
C THR A 151 -24.48 -6.44 -9.76
N ASP A 152 -25.05 -7.27 -10.64
CA ASP A 152 -25.05 -8.73 -10.51
C ASP A 152 -23.86 -9.42 -11.22
N LYS A 153 -22.80 -8.67 -11.55
CA LYS A 153 -21.66 -9.19 -12.31
C LYS A 153 -20.86 -10.18 -11.48
N VAL A 154 -20.53 -11.35 -12.06
CA VAL A 154 -19.61 -12.31 -11.44
C VAL A 154 -18.19 -12.04 -11.92
N TYR A 155 -17.28 -11.75 -10.99
CA TYR A 155 -15.87 -11.48 -11.25
C TYR A 155 -15.00 -12.74 -11.09
N GLY A 156 -15.43 -13.68 -10.25
CA GLY A 156 -14.73 -14.94 -10.06
C GLY A 156 -15.51 -15.95 -9.23
N PRO A 157 -15.06 -17.22 -9.22
CA PRO A 157 -15.64 -18.27 -8.37
C PRO A 157 -15.20 -18.18 -6.90
N GLN A 158 -14.21 -17.33 -6.58
CA GLN A 158 -13.59 -17.30 -5.26
C GLN A 158 -14.57 -16.82 -4.18
N GLN A 159 -14.43 -17.43 -3.00
CA GLN A 159 -15.08 -17.06 -1.76
C GLN A 159 -14.03 -17.06 -0.64
N ALA A 160 -14.19 -16.17 0.33
CA ALA A 160 -13.32 -16.12 1.51
C ALA A 160 -14.15 -16.06 2.79
N VAL A 161 -13.66 -16.70 3.84
CA VAL A 161 -14.18 -16.61 5.21
C VAL A 161 -13.04 -16.08 6.07
N ILE A 162 -13.30 -15.01 6.81
CA ILE A 162 -12.34 -14.34 7.69
C ILE A 162 -12.92 -14.31 9.10
N GLU A 163 -12.19 -14.90 10.04
CA GLU A 163 -12.59 -15.02 11.43
C GLU A 163 -11.44 -14.60 12.35
N GLY A 164 -11.72 -13.93 13.47
CA GLY A 164 -10.73 -13.65 14.51
C GLY A 164 -10.93 -12.30 15.19
N THR A 165 -9.84 -11.60 15.47
CA THR A 165 -9.84 -10.29 16.12
C THR A 165 -8.91 -9.33 15.39
N TRP A 166 -9.36 -8.10 15.16
CA TRP A 166 -8.57 -7.04 14.53
C TRP A 166 -8.81 -5.70 15.22
N GLU A 167 -7.74 -5.05 15.70
CA GLU A 167 -7.81 -3.81 16.50
C GLU A 167 -8.81 -3.93 17.66
N GLY A 168 -8.78 -5.07 18.36
CA GLY A 168 -9.68 -5.33 19.50
C GLY A 168 -11.11 -5.76 19.15
N ARG A 169 -11.50 -5.76 17.87
CA ARG A 169 -12.88 -6.08 17.44
C ARG A 169 -12.97 -7.49 16.84
N GLU A 170 -14.05 -8.19 17.17
CA GLU A 170 -14.31 -9.54 16.66
C GLU A 170 -14.73 -9.48 15.18
N ILE A 171 -14.07 -10.27 14.35
CA ILE A 171 -14.33 -10.36 12.92
C ILE A 171 -14.91 -11.75 12.64
N ASP A 172 -16.07 -11.77 12.00
CA ASP A 172 -16.66 -12.94 11.34
C ASP A 172 -17.34 -12.42 10.08
N THR A 173 -16.73 -12.67 8.93
CA THR A 173 -17.31 -12.24 7.66
C THR A 173 -17.01 -13.20 6.52
N THR A 174 -17.96 -13.25 5.57
CA THR A 174 -17.81 -13.96 4.31
C THR A 174 -17.79 -12.98 3.15
N LEU A 175 -16.92 -13.27 2.19
CA LEU A 175 -16.71 -12.47 0.97
C LEU A 175 -16.93 -13.35 -0.24
N SER A 176 -17.49 -12.78 -1.30
CA SER A 176 -17.54 -13.42 -2.61
C SER A 176 -17.11 -12.48 -3.72
N ARG A 177 -16.74 -13.02 -4.88
CA ARG A 177 -16.48 -12.20 -6.08
C ARG A 177 -17.72 -12.05 -6.97
N ARG A 178 -18.90 -11.92 -6.35
CA ARG A 178 -20.19 -11.75 -7.04
C ARG A 178 -20.83 -10.41 -6.69
N GLY A 179 -21.02 -9.61 -7.71
CA GLY A 179 -21.56 -8.27 -7.62
C GLY A 179 -20.49 -7.22 -7.32
N SER A 180 -20.77 -5.98 -7.70
CA SER A 180 -19.76 -4.91 -7.65
C SER A 180 -19.37 -4.50 -6.24
N CYS A 181 -20.30 -4.56 -5.28
CA CYS A 181 -20.04 -4.15 -3.90
C CYS A 181 -19.17 -5.19 -3.16
N GLU A 182 -19.49 -6.48 -3.37
CA GLU A 182 -18.71 -7.59 -2.85
C GLU A 182 -17.31 -7.67 -3.48
N GLU A 183 -17.19 -7.40 -4.79
CA GLU A 183 -15.87 -7.27 -5.42
C GLU A 183 -15.08 -6.09 -4.83
N ALA A 184 -15.72 -4.95 -4.53
CA ALA A 184 -15.04 -3.82 -3.89
C ALA A 184 -14.56 -4.17 -2.46
N ARG A 185 -15.32 -4.98 -1.71
CA ARG A 185 -14.86 -5.56 -0.43
C ARG A 185 -13.66 -6.48 -0.64
N TRP A 186 -13.72 -7.37 -1.64
CA TRP A 186 -12.61 -8.25 -1.99
C TRP A 186 -11.32 -7.46 -2.27
N GLN A 187 -11.41 -6.41 -3.08
CA GLN A 187 -10.25 -5.60 -3.48
C GLN A 187 -9.54 -4.95 -2.27
N ARG A 188 -10.28 -4.58 -1.23
CA ARG A 188 -9.72 -4.02 0.02
C ARG A 188 -8.97 -5.06 0.87
N LEU A 189 -9.25 -6.34 0.66
CA LEU A 189 -8.73 -7.45 1.47
C LEU A 189 -7.77 -8.35 0.69
N THR A 190 -7.31 -7.91 -0.49
CA THR A 190 -6.39 -8.67 -1.35
C THR A 190 -5.10 -9.09 -0.65
N SER A 191 -4.58 -8.26 0.25
CA SER A 191 -3.39 -8.57 1.06
C SER A 191 -3.52 -9.86 1.87
N VAL A 192 -4.75 -10.28 2.20
CA VAL A 192 -5.03 -11.52 2.92
C VAL A 192 -5.83 -12.53 2.12
N THR A 193 -6.40 -12.18 0.97
CA THR A 193 -7.16 -13.12 0.11
C THR A 193 -6.38 -13.60 -1.11
N ASP A 194 -5.31 -12.90 -1.51
CA ASP A 194 -4.51 -13.24 -2.68
C ASP A 194 -3.22 -13.95 -2.27
N ARG A 195 -3.33 -15.26 -2.04
CA ARG A 195 -2.16 -16.13 -1.89
C ARG A 195 -1.52 -16.53 -3.23
N PHE A 196 -2.22 -16.30 -4.33
CA PHE A 196 -1.96 -16.95 -5.63
C PHE A 196 -1.11 -16.15 -6.63
N GLU A 197 -0.61 -14.96 -6.28
CA GLU A 197 0.17 -14.14 -7.22
C GLU A 197 1.70 -14.22 -7.01
N ASN A 198 2.17 -15.01 -6.05
CA ASN A 198 3.58 -15.20 -5.76
C ASN A 198 4.03 -16.66 -6.00
N GLU A 199 3.94 -17.12 -7.26
CA GLU A 199 4.66 -18.31 -7.77
C GLU A 199 5.46 -17.99 -9.03
#